data_AF-A0A5X6ES76-F1
#
_entry.id   AF-A0A5X6ES76-F1
#
_cell.length_a   1.000
_cell.length_b   1.000
_cell.length_c   1.000
_cell.angle_alpha   90.00
_cell.angle_beta   90.00
_cell.angle_gamma   90.00
#
_symmetry.space_group_name_H-M   'P 1'
#
loop_
_entity.id
_entity.type
_entity.pdbx_description
1 polymer ?
#
loop_
_entity_poly.entity_id
_entity_poly.type
_entity_poly.pdbx_seq_one_letter_code
_entity_poly.pdbx_strand_id
1 'polypeptide(L)'
;LEFDPDYIVSWVDKVADGVFTPVQFVANVFYRNGVQMASFRGDTEVEDIIHLTAKDYGDVVGQAVEWVREQFDEPAAVDRPIAQLPRLAA
;
A
#
# COMPACT_ATOMS: atom_id res chain seq x y z
N LEU A 1 17.95 -11.29 -12.33
CA LEU A 1 16.85 -11.84 -13.14
C LEU A 1 17.00 -11.25 -14.53
N GLU A 2 17.30 -12.08 -15.52
CA GLU A 2 17.24 -11.68 -16.92
C GLU A 2 15.76 -11.79 -17.34
N PHE A 3 15.19 -10.69 -17.85
CA PHE A 3 13.78 -10.66 -18.26
C PHE A 3 13.63 -11.41 -19.59
N ASP A 4 12.69 -12.33 -19.66
CA ASP A 4 12.35 -13.06 -20.88
C ASP A 4 11.70 -12.09 -21.89
N PRO A 5 12.33 -11.81 -23.03
CA PRO A 5 11.77 -10.90 -24.04
C PRO A 5 10.44 -11.40 -24.60
N ASP A 6 10.25 -12.72 -24.70
CA ASP A 6 9.04 -13.31 -25.28
C ASP A 6 7.84 -13.11 -24.34
N TYR A 7 8.08 -13.08 -23.03
CA TYR A 7 7.06 -12.74 -22.04
C TYR A 7 6.56 -11.30 -22.20
N ILE A 8 7.47 -10.32 -22.42
CA ILE A 8 7.07 -8.90 -22.57
C ILE A 8 6.21 -8.72 -23.82
N VAL A 9 6.60 -9.34 -24.94
CA VAL A 9 5.83 -9.25 -26.18
C VAL A 9 4.42 -9.82 -25.97
N SER A 10 4.32 -11.03 -25.40
CA SER A 10 3.02 -11.65 -25.11
C SER A 10 2.18 -10.83 -24.13
N TRP A 11 2.82 -10.17 -23.16
CA TRP A 11 2.12 -9.32 -22.19
C TRP A 11 1.53 -8.09 -22.87
N VAL A 12 2.31 -7.40 -23.72
CA VAL A 12 1.84 -6.22 -24.47
C VAL A 12 0.68 -6.58 -25.39
N ASP A 13 0.74 -7.72 -26.07
CA ASP A 13 -0.34 -8.19 -26.92
C ASP A 13 -1.64 -8.41 -26.13
N LYS A 14 -1.57 -9.04 -24.95
CA LYS A 14 -2.75 -9.24 -24.08
C LYS A 14 -3.37 -7.91 -23.63
N VAL A 15 -2.55 -6.90 -23.33
CA VAL A 15 -3.04 -5.57 -22.99
C VAL A 15 -3.69 -4.90 -24.19
N ALA A 16 -3.07 -4.99 -25.37
CA ALA A 16 -3.59 -4.43 -26.61
C ALA A 16 -4.93 -5.08 -27.04
N ASP A 17 -5.06 -6.39 -26.82
CA ASP A 17 -6.27 -7.17 -27.06
C ASP A 17 -7.36 -6.94 -26.00
N GLY A 18 -7.07 -6.18 -24.93
CA GLY A 18 -8.01 -5.87 -23.87
C GLY A 18 -8.34 -7.06 -22.96
N VAL A 19 -7.45 -8.05 -22.86
CA VAL A 19 -7.60 -9.20 -21.96
C VAL A 19 -7.61 -8.75 -20.50
N PHE A 20 -6.80 -7.74 -20.17
CA PHE A 20 -6.78 -7.08 -18.87
C PHE A 20 -6.26 -5.65 -19.03
N THR A 21 -6.46 -4.83 -17.99
CA THR A 21 -5.89 -3.50 -17.84
C THR A 21 -4.84 -3.52 -16.72
N PRO A 22 -3.56 -3.21 -17.00
CA PRO A 22 -2.56 -3.11 -15.96
C PRO A 22 -2.76 -1.82 -15.17
N VAL A 23 -2.83 -1.93 -13.84
CA VAL A 23 -3.01 -0.79 -12.94
C VAL A 23 -2.08 -0.89 -11.75
N GLN A 24 -1.86 0.26 -11.11
CA GLN A 24 -1.19 0.33 -9.83
C GLN A 24 -2.18 0.77 -8.75
N PHE A 25 -2.37 -0.07 -7.73
CA PHE A 25 -3.11 0.28 -6.52
C PHE A 25 -2.18 0.92 -5.50
N VAL A 26 -2.71 1.90 -4.76
CA VAL A 26 -1.99 2.57 -3.67
C VAL A 26 -2.87 2.61 -2.43
N ALA A 27 -2.43 1.96 -1.35
CA ALA A 27 -3.04 2.11 -0.02
C ALA A 27 -2.18 3.04 0.83
N ASN A 28 -2.77 4.16 1.25
CA ASN A 28 -2.12 5.14 2.13
C ASN A 28 -2.72 5.04 3.53
N VAL A 29 -1.86 4.96 4.54
CA VAL A 29 -2.28 4.97 5.94
C VAL A 29 -2.08 6.38 6.48
N PHE A 30 -3.14 6.95 7.03
CA PHE A 30 -3.11 8.28 7.64
C PHE A 30 -3.37 8.19 9.14
N TYR A 31 -2.60 8.94 9.92
CA TYR A 31 -2.95 9.20 11.32
C TYR A 31 -4.16 10.14 11.38
N ARG A 32 -4.85 10.18 12.53
CA ARG A 32 -6.08 10.96 12.72
C ARG A 32 -5.90 12.47 12.45
N ASN A 33 -4.68 12.99 12.58
CA ASN A 33 -4.35 14.39 12.28
C ASN A 33 -4.08 14.65 10.78
N GLY A 34 -4.27 13.65 9.91
CA GLY A 34 -4.06 13.75 8.46
C GLY A 34 -2.62 13.50 8.01
N VAL A 35 -1.67 13.24 8.92
CA VAL A 35 -0.29 12.89 8.55
C VAL A 35 -0.27 11.50 7.92
N GLN A 36 0.32 11.39 6.73
CA GLN A 36 0.55 10.10 6.09
C GLN A 36 1.65 9.35 6.83
N MET A 37 1.31 8.17 7.33
CA MET A 37 2.20 7.31 8.09
C MET A 37 2.95 6.31 7.19
N ALA A 38 2.26 5.75 6.20
CA ALA A 38 2.80 4.75 5.30
C ALA A 38 2.08 4.75 3.93
N SER A 39 2.71 4.15 2.92
CA SER A 39 2.16 3.98 1.56
C SER A 39 2.57 2.61 1.02
N PHE A 40 1.61 1.85 0.53
CA PHE A 40 1.79 0.53 -0.06
C PHE A 40 1.34 0.59 -1.51
N ARG A 41 2.12 0.01 -2.41
CA ARG A 41 1.84 -0.01 -3.84
C ARG A 41 1.87 -1.45 -4.35
N GLY A 42 0.97 -1.77 -5.28
CA GLY A 42 0.96 -3.06 -5.95
C GLY A 42 0.47 -2.92 -7.37
N ASP A 43 1.20 -3.52 -8.30
CA ASP A 43 0.82 -3.61 -9.70
C ASP A 43 -0.09 -4.85 -9.87
N THR A 44 -1.24 -4.65 -10.51
CA THR A 44 -2.25 -5.70 -10.71
C THR A 44 -2.75 -5.67 -12.15
N GLU A 45 -2.94 -6.86 -12.73
CA GLU A 45 -3.62 -7.06 -14.01
C GLU A 45 -5.13 -7.23 -13.75
N VAL A 46 -5.92 -6.21 -14.09
CA VAL A 46 -7.36 -6.18 -13.79
C VAL A 46 -8.17 -6.55 -15.02
N GLU A 47 -8.96 -7.61 -14.94
CA GLU A 47 -9.82 -8.08 -16.04
C GLU A 47 -10.97 -7.11 -16.36
N ASP A 48 -11.60 -6.53 -15.33
CA ASP A 48 -12.70 -5.56 -15.46
C ASP A 48 -12.44 -4.30 -14.62
N ILE A 49 -11.91 -3.26 -15.28
CA ILE A 49 -11.58 -1.98 -14.63
C ILE A 49 -12.82 -1.20 -14.17
N ILE A 50 -14.00 -1.50 -14.72
CA ILE A 50 -15.26 -0.83 -14.36
C ILE A 50 -15.85 -1.46 -13.09
N HIS A 51 -15.58 -2.75 -12.86
CA HIS A 51 -16.10 -3.50 -11.71
C HIS A 51 -14.97 -4.07 -10.84
N LEU A 52 -14.18 -3.18 -10.25
CA LEU A 52 -13.13 -3.57 -9.30
C LEU A 52 -13.68 -4.32 -8.09
N THR A 53 -12.96 -5.36 -7.69
CA THR A 53 -13.29 -6.21 -6.54
C THR A 53 -12.16 -6.22 -5.52
N ALA A 54 -12.44 -6.75 -4.33
CA ALA A 54 -11.41 -6.92 -3.30
C ALA A 54 -10.28 -7.87 -3.71
N LYS A 55 -10.44 -8.69 -4.76
CA LYS A 55 -9.35 -9.51 -5.30
C LYS A 55 -8.27 -8.61 -5.95
N ASP A 56 -8.68 -7.49 -6.56
CA ASP A 56 -7.78 -6.65 -7.36
C ASP A 56 -6.86 -5.78 -6.49
N TYR A 57 -7.40 -5.23 -5.39
CA TYR A 57 -6.66 -4.35 -4.47
C TYR A 57 -6.36 -4.97 -3.10
N GLY A 58 -6.87 -6.18 -2.84
CA GLY A 58 -6.86 -6.81 -1.53
C GLY A 58 -5.47 -7.02 -0.95
N ASP A 59 -4.49 -7.34 -1.79
CA ASP A 59 -3.10 -7.52 -1.36
C ASP A 59 -2.51 -6.22 -0.80
N VAL A 60 -2.68 -5.10 -1.52
CA VAL A 60 -2.15 -3.79 -1.11
C VAL A 60 -2.85 -3.29 0.16
N VAL A 61 -4.17 -3.50 0.27
CA VAL A 61 -4.92 -3.17 1.48
C VAL A 61 -4.54 -4.10 2.65
N GLY A 62 -4.35 -5.39 2.38
CA GLY A 62 -3.93 -6.38 3.35
C GLY A 62 -2.59 -6.04 3.98
N GLN A 63 -1.60 -5.67 3.16
CA GLN A 63 -0.30 -5.18 3.62
C GLN A 63 -0.43 -3.93 4.51
N ALA A 64 -1.27 -2.98 4.11
CA ALA A 64 -1.50 -1.78 4.91
C ALA A 64 -2.15 -2.11 6.27
N VAL A 65 -3.13 -3.03 6.30
CA VAL A 65 -3.80 -3.47 7.53
C VAL A 65 -2.84 -4.25 8.44
N GLU A 66 -2.04 -5.15 7.88
CA GLU A 66 -1.03 -5.90 8.61
C GLU A 66 0.00 -4.95 9.23
N TRP A 67 0.51 -4.00 8.46
CA TRP A 67 1.41 -2.96 8.96
C TRP A 67 0.79 -2.17 10.12
N VAL A 68 -0.48 -1.77 10.01
CA VAL A 68 -1.19 -1.09 11.11
C VAL A 68 -1.21 -1.98 12.36
N ARG A 69 -1.55 -3.26 12.23
CA ARG A 69 -1.55 -4.19 13.37
C ARG A 69 -0.17 -4.27 14.03
N GLU A 70 0.89 -4.43 13.26
CA GLU A 70 2.26 -4.45 13.77
C GLU A 70 2.64 -3.18 14.54
N GLN A 71 2.13 -2.00 14.15
CA GLN A 71 2.39 -0.77 14.89
C GLN A 71 1.67 -0.70 16.26
N PHE A 72 0.61 -1.49 16.47
CA PHE A 72 -0.25 -1.41 17.64
C PHE A 72 -0.38 -2.72 18.46
N ASP A 73 0.13 -3.84 17.97
CA ASP A 73 0.12 -5.15 18.64
C ASP A 73 1.34 -5.39 19.56
N GLU A 74 2.12 -4.36 19.90
CA GLU A 74 3.01 -4.41 21.08
C GLU A 74 2.32 -3.80 22.33
N PRO A 75 1.95 -4.61 23.34
CA PRO A 75 1.68 -4.12 24.69
C PRO A 75 2.91 -4.31 25.58
N ALA A 76 3.79 -3.33 25.63
CA ALA A 76 4.68 -3.14 26.79
C ALA A 76 4.99 -1.67 26.98
N ALA A 77 4.60 -1.15 28.14
CA ALA A 77 4.98 0.13 28.70
C ALA A 77 6.38 0.61 28.27
N VAL A 78 6.44 1.46 27.23
CA VAL A 78 7.52 2.43 27.18
C VAL A 78 7.01 3.61 27.99
N ASP A 79 7.36 3.59 29.27
CA ASP A 79 7.38 4.77 30.13
C ASP A 79 8.38 5.76 29.50
N ARG A 80 8.00 6.37 28.37
CA ARG A 80 8.77 7.44 27.76
C ARG A 80 8.60 8.61 28.71
N PRO A 81 9.65 9.08 29.40
CA PRO A 81 9.51 10.33 30.12
C PRO A 81 9.08 11.36 29.08
N ILE A 82 7.89 11.94 29.26
CA ILE A 82 7.47 13.10 28.51
C ILE A 82 8.57 14.12 28.77
N ALA A 83 9.42 14.35 27.78
CA ALA A 83 10.39 15.43 27.85
C ALA A 83 9.58 16.70 28.08
N GLN A 84 9.65 17.24 29.30
CA GLN A 84 9.03 18.50 29.63
C GLN A 84 9.67 19.53 28.72
N LEU A 85 8.96 19.91 27.66
CA LEU A 85 9.31 21.06 26.85
C LEU A 85 9.45 22.23 27.82
N PRO A 86 10.63 22.90 27.88
CA PRO A 86 10.78 24.04 28.78
C PRO A 86 9.70 25.05 28.41
N ARG A 87 8.90 25.47 29.41
CA ARG A 87 7.97 26.57 29.22
C ARG A 87 8.78 27.74 28.70
N LEU A 88 8.45 28.19 27.49
CA LEU A 88 8.93 29.46 26.96
C LEU A 88 8.60 30.52 28.00
N ALA A 89 9.64 31.09 28.61
CA ALA A 89 9.50 32.20 29.54
C ALA A 89 8.85 33.37 28.80
N ALA A 90 7.92 34.03 29.49
CA ALA A 90 7.10 35.14 29.01
C ALA A 90 7.91 36.37 28.62
#